data_AF-A0A849CK41-F1
#
_entry.id   AF-A0A849CK41-F1
#
_cell.length_a   1.000
_cell.length_b   1.000
_cell.length_c   1.000
_cell.angle_alpha   90.00
_cell.angle_beta   90.00
_cell.angle_gamma   90.00
#
_symmetry.space_group_name_H-M   'P 1'
#
loop_
_entity.id
_entity.type
_entity.pdbx_description
1 polymer ?
#
loop_
_entity_poly.entity_id
_entity_poly.type
_entity_poly.pdbx_seq_one_letter_code
_entity_poly.pdbx_strand_id
1 'polypeptide(L)'
;MRLQGQRWRTLVSTVRLGRNEYRVVRPARPIGHAPLHEGYHGAQITVDKAAALTLGMAWSLAARSPHTIVYLPLRHNGVGCNIYGSGKEPPLDLVLLRHSLRFPVSRWKELRAKLGSGRPHTVTCRGLPQAADLGAVFAARYHREFKDILRHDITADTLFLVGSRTAFEVEGYALRELVEECPQHMHERPDAHCCAEISVDGLPQWLHVEYCRVHRVTAPAAL
;
A
#
# COMPACT_ATOMS: atom_id res chain seq x y z
N MET A 1 -9.98 7.84 12.50
CA MET A 1 -8.65 7.47 13.06
C MET A 1 -7.61 8.22 12.27
N ARG A 2 -6.75 9.05 12.87
CA ARG A 2 -5.78 9.84 12.10
C ARG A 2 -4.52 9.03 11.81
N LEU A 3 -3.95 9.18 10.60
CA LEU A 3 -2.69 8.59 10.19
C LEU A 3 -1.49 9.30 10.83
N GLN A 4 -1.54 10.63 10.92
CA GLN A 4 -0.45 11.41 11.48
C GLN A 4 -0.19 11.03 12.94
N GLY A 5 1.08 10.83 13.29
CA GLY A 5 1.50 10.46 14.64
C GLY A 5 1.34 8.97 14.97
N GLN A 6 0.68 8.18 14.11
CA GLN A 6 0.56 6.74 14.32
C GLN A 6 1.93 6.07 14.27
N ARG A 7 2.08 5.04 15.11
CA ARG A 7 3.35 4.32 15.28
C ARG A 7 3.22 2.94 14.65
N TRP A 8 4.00 2.70 13.61
CA TRP A 8 4.07 1.43 12.93
C TRP A 8 5.29 0.63 13.40
N ARG A 9 5.06 -0.53 14.01
CA ARG A 9 6.13 -1.47 14.37
C ARG A 9 6.60 -2.20 13.11
N THR A 10 7.89 -2.05 12.80
CA THR A 10 8.49 -2.58 11.57
C THR A 10 9.75 -3.37 11.83
N LEU A 11 10.16 -4.13 10.83
CA LEU A 11 11.47 -4.73 10.71
C LEU A 11 12.20 -4.05 9.55
N VAL A 12 13.46 -3.67 9.78
CA VAL A 12 14.33 -3.06 8.78
C VAL A 12 15.44 -4.05 8.43
N SER A 13 15.57 -4.38 7.16
CA SER A 13 16.65 -5.19 6.63
C SER A 13 17.47 -4.37 5.65
N THR A 14 18.79 -4.54 5.70
CA THR A 14 19.72 -4.00 4.72
C THR A 14 20.29 -5.16 3.93
N VAL A 15 20.00 -5.22 2.64
CA VAL A 15 20.40 -6.34 1.77
C VAL A 15 21.34 -5.83 0.70
N ARG A 16 22.52 -6.43 0.60
CA ARG A 16 23.48 -6.15 -0.47
C ARG A 16 23.28 -7.12 -1.64
N LEU A 17 23.13 -6.56 -2.83
CA LEU A 17 22.92 -7.26 -4.09
C LEU A 17 23.90 -6.77 -5.15
N GLY A 18 25.02 -7.47 -5.29
CA GLY A 18 26.16 -6.97 -6.07
C GLY A 18 26.76 -5.73 -5.41
N ARG A 19 26.85 -4.62 -6.16
CA ARG A 19 27.39 -3.34 -5.65
C ARG A 19 26.37 -2.48 -4.91
N ASN A 20 25.07 -2.80 -5.02
CA ASN A 20 24.00 -1.99 -4.46
C ASN A 20 23.57 -2.52 -3.10
N GLU A 21 23.19 -1.61 -2.22
CA GLU A 21 22.62 -1.92 -0.93
C GLU A 21 21.18 -1.37 -0.86
N TYR A 22 20.25 -2.22 -0.41
CA TYR A 22 18.83 -1.92 -0.39
C TYR A 22 18.29 -1.99 1.04
N ARG A 23 17.70 -0.88 1.48
CA ARG A 23 16.95 -0.81 2.73
C ARG A 23 15.50 -1.25 2.48
N VAL A 24 15.07 -2.25 3.23
CA VAL A 24 13.72 -2.82 3.15
C VAL A 24 13.03 -2.63 4.49
N VAL A 25 11.82 -2.09 4.47
CA VAL A 25 10.96 -1.95 5.65
C VAL A 25 9.73 -2.82 5.47
N ARG A 26 9.44 -3.68 6.44
CA ARG A 26 8.25 -4.54 6.45
C ARG A 26 7.54 -4.51 7.82
N PRO A 27 6.25 -4.90 7.90
CA PRO A 27 5.57 -5.07 9.17
C PRO A 27 6.35 -5.99 10.14
N ALA A 28 6.35 -5.66 11.43
CA ALA A 28 6.90 -6.55 12.45
C ALA A 28 5.97 -7.74 12.79
N ARG A 29 4.69 -7.64 12.41
CA ARG A 29 3.69 -8.69 12.55
C ARG A 29 2.95 -8.85 11.22
N PRO A 30 2.52 -10.07 10.85
CA PRO A 30 1.68 -10.28 9.67
C PRO A 30 0.43 -9.38 9.65
N ILE A 31 0.00 -8.96 8.47
CA ILE A 31 -1.20 -8.13 8.29
C ILE A 31 -2.39 -9.05 8.04
N GLY A 32 -3.16 -9.39 9.07
CA GLY A 32 -4.12 -10.51 9.00
C GLY A 32 -5.27 -10.39 7.98
N HIS A 33 -5.66 -9.17 7.57
CA HIS A 33 -6.83 -8.95 6.73
C HIS A 33 -6.54 -7.97 5.59
N ALA A 34 -5.69 -8.39 4.65
CA ALA A 34 -5.33 -7.62 3.47
C ALA A 34 -5.02 -8.51 2.26
N PRO A 35 -5.87 -9.49 1.88
CA PRO A 35 -5.63 -10.24 0.65
C PRO A 35 -5.52 -9.27 -0.53
N LEU A 36 -4.48 -9.48 -1.34
CA LEU A 36 -4.22 -8.75 -2.57
C LEU A 36 -4.15 -9.75 -3.72
N HIS A 37 -4.84 -9.46 -4.82
CA HIS A 37 -4.76 -10.23 -6.05
C HIS A 37 -4.99 -9.34 -7.27
N GLU A 38 -4.62 -9.83 -8.44
CA GLU A 38 -4.96 -9.21 -9.72
C GLU A 38 -6.31 -9.75 -10.21
N GLY A 39 -7.30 -8.87 -10.35
CA GLY A 39 -8.62 -9.17 -10.87
C GLY A 39 -8.81 -8.62 -12.29
N TYR A 40 -10.04 -8.77 -12.82
CA TYR A 40 -10.37 -8.39 -14.19
C TYR A 40 -10.17 -6.89 -14.49
N HIS A 41 -10.38 -6.02 -13.52
CA HIS A 41 -10.25 -4.55 -13.65
C HIS A 41 -8.93 -3.99 -13.07
N GLY A 42 -7.98 -4.86 -12.75
CA GLY A 42 -6.73 -4.50 -12.08
C GLY A 42 -6.62 -5.11 -10.68
N ALA A 43 -5.69 -4.59 -9.88
CA ALA A 43 -5.39 -5.12 -8.56
C ALA A 43 -6.44 -4.76 -7.51
N GLN A 44 -6.70 -5.67 -6.58
CA GLN A 44 -7.72 -5.50 -5.55
C GLN A 44 -7.18 -5.88 -4.18
N ILE A 45 -7.42 -5.03 -3.19
CA ILE A 45 -7.09 -5.29 -1.78
C ILE A 45 -8.35 -5.12 -0.94
N THR A 46 -8.73 -6.17 -0.21
CA THR A 46 -9.79 -6.07 0.78
C THR A 46 -9.17 -5.90 2.17
N VAL A 47 -9.55 -4.85 2.90
CA VAL A 47 -8.93 -4.48 4.19
C VAL A 47 -9.91 -4.45 5.35
N ASP A 48 -9.43 -4.74 6.55
CA ASP A 48 -10.07 -4.28 7.79
C ASP A 48 -9.47 -2.92 8.22
N LYS A 49 -9.91 -2.40 9.37
CA LYS A 49 -9.41 -1.13 9.92
C LYS A 49 -7.91 -1.14 10.23
N ALA A 50 -7.36 -2.25 10.71
CA ALA A 50 -5.95 -2.35 11.08
C ALA A 50 -5.04 -2.47 9.83
N ALA A 51 -5.50 -3.22 8.84
CA ALA A 51 -4.87 -3.35 7.53
C ALA A 51 -4.90 -2.03 6.76
N ALA A 52 -6.05 -1.33 6.73
CA ALA A 52 -6.17 -0.02 6.11
C ALA A 52 -5.18 0.98 6.74
N LEU A 53 -5.10 1.01 8.08
CA LEU A 53 -4.12 1.85 8.77
C LEU A 53 -2.68 1.50 8.37
N THR A 54 -2.33 0.21 8.36
CA THR A 54 -0.99 -0.25 8.01
C THR A 54 -0.62 0.12 6.58
N LEU A 55 -1.56 -0.05 5.64
CA LEU A 55 -1.38 0.33 4.25
C LEU A 55 -1.16 1.85 4.11
N GLY A 56 -1.98 2.67 4.77
CA GLY A 56 -1.81 4.13 4.75
C GLY A 56 -0.46 4.58 5.35
N MET A 57 -0.01 3.95 6.44
CA MET A 57 1.33 4.23 7.01
C MET A 57 2.46 3.79 6.08
N ALA A 58 2.33 2.64 5.41
CA ALA A 58 3.28 2.15 4.43
C ALA A 58 3.38 3.08 3.21
N TRP A 59 2.23 3.58 2.74
CA TRP A 59 2.14 4.55 1.64
C TRP A 59 2.81 5.88 2.00
N SER A 60 2.49 6.41 3.18
CA SER A 60 3.15 7.62 3.72
C SER A 60 4.67 7.46 3.81
N LEU A 61 5.15 6.28 4.21
CA LEU A 61 6.58 5.98 4.26
C LEU A 61 7.22 5.94 2.86
N ALA A 62 6.56 5.30 1.89
CA ALA A 62 7.04 5.20 0.52
C ALA A 62 7.14 6.58 -0.15
N ALA A 63 6.13 7.44 0.04
CA ALA A 63 6.12 8.80 -0.49
C ALA A 63 7.37 9.60 -0.07
N ARG A 64 7.72 9.53 1.22
CA ARG A 64 8.78 10.34 1.84
C ARG A 64 10.18 9.73 1.87
N SER A 65 10.34 8.46 1.48
CA SER A 65 11.60 7.73 1.64
C SER A 65 12.18 7.28 0.29
N PRO A 66 12.95 8.13 -0.41
CA PRO A 66 13.44 7.85 -1.76
C PRO A 66 14.38 6.64 -1.87
N HIS A 67 14.96 6.19 -0.75
CA HIS A 67 15.92 5.09 -0.69
C HIS A 67 15.41 3.91 0.12
N THR A 68 14.11 3.64 0.09
CA THR A 68 13.50 2.55 0.86
C THR A 68 12.53 1.75 0.00
N ILE A 69 12.63 0.44 0.10
CA ILE A 69 11.63 -0.51 -0.37
C ILE A 69 10.68 -0.77 0.80
N VAL A 70 9.39 -0.45 0.63
CA VAL A 70 8.37 -0.78 1.62
C VAL A 70 7.67 -2.05 1.16
N TYR A 71 7.85 -3.14 1.90
CA TYR A 71 7.37 -4.48 1.56
C TYR A 71 6.27 -4.93 2.52
N LEU A 72 5.09 -5.23 1.99
CA LEU A 72 3.97 -5.82 2.72
C LEU A 72 3.81 -7.28 2.26
N PRO A 73 4.13 -8.26 3.13
CA PRO A 73 3.90 -9.68 2.84
C PRO A 73 2.41 -10.00 3.05
N LEU A 74 1.64 -10.00 1.96
CA LEU A 74 0.17 -10.13 1.98
C LEU A 74 -0.30 -11.52 1.54
N ARG A 75 0.57 -12.33 0.93
CA ARG A 75 0.20 -13.64 0.38
C ARG A 75 -0.25 -14.66 1.41
N HIS A 76 0.25 -14.54 2.64
CA HIS A 76 -0.03 -15.48 3.71
C HIS A 76 -1.18 -15.01 4.60
N ASN A 77 -2.22 -14.46 3.99
CA ASN A 77 -3.44 -14.07 4.68
C ASN A 77 -4.43 -15.23 4.69
N GLY A 78 -4.83 -15.65 5.90
CA GLY A 78 -5.79 -16.73 6.10
C GLY A 78 -7.24 -16.34 5.82
N VAL A 79 -7.48 -15.11 5.37
CA VAL A 79 -8.82 -14.57 5.14
C VAL A 79 -9.10 -14.48 3.65
N GLY A 80 -9.99 -15.35 3.15
CA GLY A 80 -10.42 -15.38 1.75
C GLY A 80 -11.46 -14.31 1.39
N CYS A 81 -11.45 -13.16 2.07
CA CYS A 81 -12.36 -12.06 1.71
C CYS A 81 -11.93 -11.49 0.37
N ASN A 82 -12.63 -11.94 -0.67
CA ASN A 82 -12.46 -11.48 -2.04
C ASN A 82 -13.84 -11.07 -2.54
N ILE A 83 -14.05 -9.76 -2.69
CA ILE A 83 -15.36 -9.18 -3.03
C ILE A 83 -15.57 -9.15 -4.55
N TYR A 84 -14.50 -9.02 -5.32
CA TYR A 84 -14.56 -8.76 -6.77
C TYR A 84 -13.77 -9.76 -7.64
N GLY A 85 -13.24 -10.82 -7.04
CA GLY A 85 -12.58 -11.93 -7.70
C GLY A 85 -13.31 -13.26 -7.46
N SER A 86 -12.89 -14.26 -8.23
CA SER A 86 -13.41 -15.62 -8.18
C SER A 86 -12.93 -16.42 -6.97
N GLY A 87 -12.02 -15.86 -6.17
CA GLY A 87 -11.37 -16.56 -5.06
C GLY A 87 -10.29 -17.54 -5.51
N LYS A 88 -10.00 -17.60 -6.82
CA LYS A 88 -9.00 -18.49 -7.44
C LYS A 88 -7.76 -17.74 -7.89
N GLU A 89 -7.79 -16.41 -7.86
CA GLU A 89 -6.66 -15.57 -8.23
C GLU A 89 -5.48 -15.84 -7.27
N PRO A 90 -4.25 -15.99 -7.79
CA PRO A 90 -3.08 -16.13 -6.93
C PRO A 90 -2.92 -14.90 -6.04
N PRO A 91 -2.71 -15.08 -4.72
CA PRO A 91 -2.46 -13.95 -3.86
C PRO A 91 -1.10 -13.33 -4.18
N LEU A 92 -0.98 -12.02 -4.01
CA LEU A 92 0.22 -11.24 -4.26
C LEU A 92 0.70 -10.54 -2.99
N ASP A 93 2.01 -10.32 -2.89
CA ASP A 93 2.56 -9.34 -1.95
C ASP A 93 2.51 -7.94 -2.56
N LEU A 94 2.69 -6.89 -1.74
CA LEU A 94 2.80 -5.52 -2.22
C LEU A 94 4.19 -4.93 -1.91
N VAL A 95 4.79 -4.28 -2.90
CA VAL A 95 6.01 -3.48 -2.73
C VAL A 95 5.79 -2.07 -3.25
N LEU A 96 6.07 -1.08 -2.39
CA LEU A 96 6.05 0.33 -2.73
C LEU A 96 7.48 0.87 -2.75
N LEU A 97 7.88 1.55 -3.82
CA LEU A 97 9.17 2.23 -3.85
C LEU A 97 9.19 3.48 -4.74
N ARG A 98 10.14 4.35 -4.46
CA ARG A 98 10.41 5.52 -5.28
C ARG A 98 11.24 5.15 -6.50
N HIS A 99 10.88 5.67 -7.68
CA HIS A 99 11.62 5.40 -8.92
C HIS A 99 13.11 5.79 -8.84
N SER A 100 13.46 6.73 -7.95
CA SER A 100 14.82 7.21 -7.73
C SER A 100 15.74 6.14 -7.16
N LEU A 101 15.17 5.11 -6.52
CA LEU A 101 15.92 3.96 -6.03
C LEU A 101 16.46 3.09 -7.17
N ARG A 102 15.85 3.16 -8.37
CA ARG A 102 16.24 2.38 -9.56
C ARG A 102 16.41 0.89 -9.27
N PHE A 103 15.58 0.35 -8.37
CA PHE A 103 15.61 -1.07 -8.03
C PHE A 103 15.14 -1.92 -9.22
N PRO A 104 15.93 -2.89 -9.69
CA PRO A 104 15.49 -3.82 -10.72
C PRO A 104 14.53 -4.85 -10.12
N VAL A 105 13.24 -4.73 -10.44
CA VAL A 105 12.18 -5.60 -9.89
C VAL A 105 12.41 -7.09 -10.19
N SER A 106 13.10 -7.42 -11.29
CA SER A 106 13.52 -8.80 -11.61
C SER A 106 14.43 -9.43 -10.55
N ARG A 107 15.15 -8.64 -9.74
CA ARG A 107 15.98 -9.13 -8.63
C ARG A 107 15.21 -9.29 -7.32
N TRP A 108 13.90 -9.08 -7.34
CA TRP A 108 13.06 -9.18 -6.15
C TRP A 108 13.17 -10.52 -5.45
N LYS A 109 13.11 -11.64 -6.20
CA LYS A 109 13.21 -12.98 -5.62
C LYS A 109 14.50 -13.17 -4.83
N GLU A 110 15.63 -12.69 -5.37
CA GLU A 110 16.94 -12.74 -4.72
C GLU A 110 17.00 -11.85 -3.47
N LEU A 111 16.47 -10.62 -3.56
CA LEU A 111 16.42 -9.70 -2.44
C LEU A 111 15.54 -10.24 -1.30
N ARG A 112 14.32 -10.71 -1.63
CA ARG A 112 13.33 -11.24 -0.69
C ARG A 112 13.88 -12.44 0.09
N ALA A 113 14.63 -13.32 -0.58
CA ALA A 113 15.27 -14.48 0.06
C ALA A 113 16.33 -14.10 1.11
N LYS A 114 16.91 -12.89 1.02
CA LYS A 114 17.99 -12.41 1.90
C LYS A 114 17.51 -11.49 3.03
N LEU A 115 16.20 -11.29 3.21
CA LEU A 115 15.67 -10.35 4.20
C LEU A 115 15.98 -10.73 5.67
N GLY A 116 16.25 -12.01 5.96
CA GLY A 116 16.56 -12.49 7.30
C GLY A 116 15.47 -12.17 8.33
N SER A 117 15.85 -12.01 9.60
CA SER A 117 14.95 -11.56 10.68
C SER A 117 14.66 -10.06 10.62
N GLY A 118 15.63 -9.25 10.18
CA GLY A 118 15.56 -7.79 10.21
C GLY A 118 15.74 -7.23 11.62
N ARG A 119 15.96 -5.91 11.70
CA ARG A 119 16.10 -5.17 12.98
C ARG A 119 14.78 -4.50 13.35
N PRO A 120 14.24 -4.69 14.57
CA PRO A 120 13.06 -3.97 15.02
C PRO A 120 13.24 -2.46 14.93
N HIS A 121 12.22 -1.78 14.42
CA HIS A 121 12.16 -0.33 14.31
C HIS A 121 10.72 0.15 14.49
N THR A 122 10.54 1.45 14.70
CA THR A 122 9.21 2.06 14.75
C THR A 122 9.20 3.28 13.86
N VAL A 123 8.32 3.24 12.86
CA VAL A 123 8.09 4.36 11.96
C VAL A 123 6.94 5.19 12.52
N THR A 124 7.18 6.48 12.73
CA THR A 124 6.09 7.43 13.00
C THR A 124 5.55 7.94 11.67
N CYS A 125 4.28 7.69 11.42
CA CYS A 125 3.58 8.14 10.23
C CYS A 125 3.42 9.67 10.23
N ARG A 126 3.71 10.30 9.09
CA ARG A 126 3.59 11.75 8.92
C ARG A 126 2.24 12.18 8.33
N GLY A 127 1.32 11.23 8.15
CA GLY A 127 0.07 11.45 7.45
C GLY A 127 0.23 11.32 5.93
N LEU A 128 -0.89 11.50 5.26
CA LEU A 128 -1.02 11.65 3.81
C LEU A 128 -1.60 13.04 3.54
N PRO A 129 -1.34 13.65 2.37
CA PRO A 129 -1.77 15.02 2.09
C PRO A 129 -3.29 15.16 2.09
N GLN A 130 -3.76 16.37 2.34
CA GLN A 130 -5.14 16.76 2.18
C GLN A 130 -5.41 17.34 0.79
N ALA A 131 -6.69 17.46 0.42
CA ALA A 131 -7.08 18.07 -0.85
C ALA A 131 -6.51 19.48 -1.00
N ALA A 132 -6.50 20.25 0.09
CA ALA A 132 -5.91 21.60 0.13
C ALA A 132 -4.39 21.59 -0.19
N ASP A 133 -3.65 20.56 0.22
CA ASP A 133 -2.21 20.44 -0.03
C ASP A 133 -1.91 20.11 -1.50
N LEU A 134 -2.89 19.52 -2.22
CA LEU A 134 -2.73 19.01 -3.58
C LEU A 134 -3.38 19.90 -4.65
N GLY A 135 -4.00 21.02 -4.30
CA GLY A 135 -4.81 21.81 -5.24
C GLY A 135 -4.11 22.15 -6.57
N ALA A 136 -2.86 22.63 -6.51
CA ALA A 136 -2.07 22.93 -7.70
C ALA A 136 -1.71 21.67 -8.51
N VAL A 137 -1.46 20.55 -7.82
CA VAL A 137 -1.11 19.27 -8.45
C VAL A 137 -2.33 18.64 -9.13
N PHE A 138 -3.50 18.71 -8.50
CA PHE A 138 -4.76 18.25 -9.11
C PHE A 138 -5.12 19.06 -10.35
N ALA A 139 -4.95 20.38 -10.31
CA ALA A 139 -5.11 21.21 -11.50
C ALA A 139 -4.15 20.78 -12.62
N ALA A 140 -2.88 20.54 -12.27
CA ALA A 140 -1.84 20.11 -13.21
C ALA A 140 -2.04 18.69 -13.77
N ARG A 141 -2.79 17.81 -13.08
CA ARG A 141 -2.90 16.37 -13.43
C ARG A 141 -3.44 16.10 -14.83
N TYR A 142 -4.31 16.97 -15.35
CA TYR A 142 -4.91 16.81 -16.68
C TYR A 142 -4.04 17.40 -17.81
N HIS A 143 -2.92 18.03 -17.47
CA HIS A 143 -1.98 18.57 -18.44
C HIS A 143 -1.15 17.44 -19.05
N ARG A 144 -0.83 17.54 -20.35
CA ARG A 144 -0.07 16.50 -21.08
C ARG A 144 1.34 16.29 -20.51
N GLU A 145 1.86 17.32 -19.87
CA GLU A 145 3.18 17.40 -19.25
C GLU A 145 3.22 16.70 -17.89
N PHE A 146 2.08 16.36 -17.29
CA PHE A 146 2.04 15.67 -16.01
C PHE A 146 2.50 14.21 -16.16
N LYS A 147 3.72 13.93 -15.68
CA LYS A 147 4.35 12.59 -15.76
C LYS A 147 4.46 11.87 -14.42
N ASP A 148 3.99 12.50 -13.34
CA ASP A 148 4.02 11.97 -11.98
C ASP A 148 2.92 10.92 -11.76
N ILE A 149 3.10 9.76 -12.38
CA ILE A 149 2.21 8.61 -12.26
C ILE A 149 2.87 7.47 -11.48
N LEU A 150 2.06 6.64 -10.83
CA LEU A 150 2.50 5.33 -10.37
C LEU A 150 2.59 4.39 -11.56
N ARG A 151 3.60 3.53 -11.56
CA ARG A 151 3.74 2.41 -12.50
C ARG A 151 3.64 1.09 -11.75
N HIS A 152 3.09 0.06 -12.38
CA HIS A 152 3.10 -1.30 -11.85
C HIS A 152 4.03 -2.25 -12.59
N ASP A 153 4.39 -3.31 -11.88
CA ASP A 153 4.92 -4.55 -12.42
C ASP A 153 4.48 -5.68 -11.48
N ILE A 154 4.25 -6.88 -12.01
CA ILE A 154 3.99 -8.08 -11.21
C ILE A 154 5.10 -9.08 -11.48
N THR A 155 5.90 -9.36 -10.45
CA THR A 155 6.99 -10.33 -10.56
C THR A 155 7.18 -11.12 -9.27
N ALA A 156 7.38 -12.44 -9.41
CA ALA A 156 7.54 -13.38 -8.29
C ALA A 156 6.45 -13.26 -7.21
N ASP A 157 5.19 -13.23 -7.66
CA ASP A 157 3.96 -13.08 -6.87
C ASP A 157 3.97 -11.80 -6.02
N THR A 158 4.38 -10.69 -6.61
CA THR A 158 4.47 -9.40 -5.93
C THR A 158 4.12 -8.30 -6.89
N LEU A 159 3.12 -7.51 -6.50
CA LEU A 159 2.79 -6.26 -7.15
C LEU A 159 3.76 -5.18 -6.69
N PHE A 160 4.41 -4.54 -7.64
CA PHE A 160 5.24 -3.37 -7.42
C PHE A 160 4.45 -2.13 -7.79
N LEU A 161 4.49 -1.11 -6.94
CA LEU A 161 4.10 0.26 -7.30
C LEU A 161 5.34 1.15 -7.20
N VAL A 162 5.70 1.75 -8.34
CA VAL A 162 6.90 2.55 -8.50
C VAL A 162 6.53 3.96 -8.95
N GLY A 163 6.95 4.97 -8.20
CA GLY A 163 6.50 6.35 -8.46
C GLY A 163 7.41 7.45 -7.96
N SER A 164 7.04 8.68 -8.29
CA SER A 164 7.62 9.90 -7.73
C SER A 164 6.98 10.24 -6.38
N ARG A 165 7.39 11.35 -5.77
CA ARG A 165 6.85 11.81 -4.48
C ARG A 165 5.40 12.19 -4.70
N THR A 166 5.24 13.06 -5.68
CA THR A 166 3.99 13.59 -6.18
C THR A 166 3.03 12.47 -6.53
N ALA A 167 3.47 11.43 -7.25
CA ALA A 167 2.60 10.29 -7.59
C ALA A 167 2.06 9.58 -6.34
N PHE A 168 2.90 9.28 -5.35
CA PHE A 168 2.44 8.68 -4.10
C PHE A 168 1.59 9.64 -3.26
N GLU A 169 1.88 10.93 -3.25
CA GLU A 169 1.11 11.93 -2.50
C GLU A 169 -0.29 12.10 -3.11
N VAL A 170 -0.39 12.23 -4.44
CA VAL A 170 -1.64 12.35 -5.18
C VAL A 170 -2.52 11.12 -4.97
N GLU A 171 -1.99 9.93 -5.23
CA GLU A 171 -2.78 8.69 -5.10
C GLU A 171 -3.00 8.30 -3.62
N GLY A 172 -2.15 8.82 -2.72
CA GLY A 172 -2.31 8.64 -1.28
C GLY A 172 -3.48 9.44 -0.70
N TYR A 173 -4.02 10.42 -1.42
CA TYR A 173 -5.20 11.17 -0.98
C TYR A 173 -6.42 10.25 -0.76
N ALA A 174 -6.77 9.41 -1.74
CA ALA A 174 -7.90 8.49 -1.63
C ALA A 174 -7.70 7.48 -0.48
N LEU A 175 -6.46 7.00 -0.28
CA LEU A 175 -6.13 6.15 0.87
C LEU A 175 -6.28 6.87 2.22
N ARG A 176 -6.05 8.18 2.27
CA ARG A 176 -6.30 8.95 3.48
C ARG A 176 -7.78 8.98 3.81
N GLU A 177 -8.65 9.27 2.86
CA GLU A 177 -10.11 9.27 3.05
C GLU A 177 -10.59 7.89 3.52
N LEU A 178 -10.06 6.82 2.91
CA LEU A 178 -10.33 5.44 3.34
C LEU A 178 -9.94 5.19 4.81
N VAL A 179 -8.79 5.68 5.27
CA VAL A 179 -8.33 5.41 6.64
C VAL A 179 -8.97 6.33 7.68
N GLU A 180 -9.11 7.61 7.34
CA GLU A 180 -9.45 8.64 8.32
C GLU A 180 -10.96 8.89 8.42
N GLU A 181 -11.69 8.80 7.32
CA GLU A 181 -13.08 9.25 7.19
C GLU A 181 -14.05 8.06 7.07
N CYS A 182 -13.71 7.08 6.26
CA CYS A 182 -14.58 5.92 6.01
C CYS A 182 -15.02 5.15 7.27
N PRO A 183 -14.20 4.96 8.32
CA PRO A 183 -14.67 4.29 9.54
C PRO A 183 -15.85 4.99 10.21
N GLN A 184 -15.89 6.33 10.19
CA GLN A 184 -17.03 7.09 10.70
C GLN A 184 -18.21 7.01 9.72
N HIS A 185 -17.93 7.15 8.42
CA HIS A 185 -18.98 7.05 7.41
C HIS A 185 -19.71 5.71 7.43
N MET A 186 -18.99 4.59 7.56
CA MET A 186 -19.59 3.25 7.70
C MET A 186 -20.31 3.04 9.04
N HIS A 187 -19.96 3.79 10.08
CA HIS A 187 -20.70 3.76 11.35
C HIS A 187 -22.05 4.47 11.21
N GLU A 188 -22.07 5.62 10.54
CA GLU A 188 -23.29 6.40 10.28
C GLU A 188 -24.17 5.76 9.20
N ARG A 189 -23.55 5.09 8.22
CA ARG A 189 -24.21 4.39 7.11
C ARG A 189 -23.64 2.97 6.97
N PRO A 190 -24.19 2.00 7.70
CA PRO A 190 -23.69 0.63 7.67
C PRO A 190 -23.71 -0.03 6.30
N ASP A 191 -24.54 0.39 5.36
CA ASP A 191 -24.58 -0.11 3.99
C ASP A 191 -23.58 0.59 3.05
N ALA A 192 -22.91 1.65 3.50
CA ALA A 192 -21.99 2.42 2.68
C ALA A 192 -20.79 1.57 2.19
N HIS A 193 -20.49 1.73 0.91
CA HIS A 193 -19.25 1.26 0.30
C HIS A 193 -18.14 2.27 0.56
N CYS A 194 -17.00 1.79 1.05
CA CYS A 194 -15.84 2.61 1.35
C CYS A 194 -14.61 2.01 0.69
N CYS A 195 -14.08 2.75 -0.28
CA CYS A 195 -12.92 2.36 -1.07
C CYS A 195 -11.96 3.53 -1.30
N ALA A 196 -10.73 3.18 -1.64
CA ALA A 196 -9.77 4.06 -2.27
C ALA A 196 -9.46 3.49 -3.66
N GLU A 197 -9.59 4.33 -4.67
CA GLU A 197 -9.27 4.00 -6.04
C GLU A 197 -7.98 4.69 -6.44
N ILE A 198 -7.03 3.90 -6.92
CA ILE A 198 -5.65 4.32 -7.14
C ILE A 198 -5.35 4.14 -8.63
N SER A 199 -4.96 5.21 -9.29
CA SER A 199 -4.59 5.21 -10.70
C SER A 199 -3.15 4.76 -10.90
N VAL A 200 -2.93 3.86 -11.86
CA VAL A 200 -1.62 3.25 -12.12
C VAL A 200 -1.42 3.12 -13.63
N ASP A 201 -0.24 3.47 -14.14
CA ASP A 201 0.10 3.51 -15.58
C ASP A 201 -0.87 4.34 -16.43
N GLY A 202 -1.46 5.37 -15.84
CA GLY A 202 -2.49 6.19 -16.47
C GLY A 202 -3.86 5.52 -16.59
N LEU A 203 -4.00 4.28 -16.10
CA LEU A 203 -5.27 3.59 -15.98
C LEU A 203 -5.97 4.08 -14.68
N PRO A 204 -7.17 4.67 -14.79
CA PRO A 204 -7.91 5.11 -13.63
C PRO A 204 -8.37 3.91 -12.80
N GLN A 205 -8.38 4.06 -11.48
CA GLN A 205 -8.97 3.09 -10.53
C GLN A 205 -8.40 1.66 -10.63
N TRP A 206 -7.18 1.50 -11.17
CA TRP A 206 -6.60 0.20 -11.44
C TRP A 206 -6.27 -0.60 -10.17
N LEU A 207 -5.89 0.08 -9.07
CA LEU A 207 -5.78 -0.55 -7.76
C LEU A 207 -6.96 -0.08 -6.89
N HIS A 208 -7.84 -1.02 -6.56
CA HIS A 208 -8.98 -0.81 -5.69
C HIS A 208 -8.66 -1.35 -4.29
N VAL A 209 -8.69 -0.48 -3.28
CA VAL A 209 -8.59 -0.88 -1.86
C VAL A 209 -9.93 -0.63 -1.18
N GLU A 210 -10.57 -1.65 -0.64
CA GLU A 210 -11.90 -1.51 -0.04
C GLU A 210 -12.01 -2.16 1.33
N TYR A 211 -12.91 -1.66 2.15
CA TYR A 211 -13.23 -2.33 3.40
C TYR A 211 -13.98 -3.64 3.18
N CYS A 212 -13.57 -4.68 3.92
CA CYS A 212 -14.31 -5.92 4.00
C CYS A 212 -15.72 -5.69 4.56
N ARG A 213 -16.75 -6.00 3.78
CA ARG A 213 -18.15 -5.86 4.21
C ARG A 213 -18.49 -6.63 5.49
N VAL A 214 -17.81 -7.78 5.69
CA VAL A 214 -18.03 -8.68 6.84
C VAL A 214 -17.14 -8.31 8.03
N HIS A 215 -15.85 -8.01 7.79
CA HIS A 215 -14.85 -7.91 8.85
C HIS A 215 -14.34 -6.48 9.13
N ARG A 216 -14.95 -5.45 8.52
CA ARG A 216 -14.58 -4.03 8.70
C ARG A 216 -14.56 -3.52 10.15
N VAL A 217 -15.26 -4.20 11.07
CA VAL A 217 -15.35 -3.80 12.50
C VAL A 217 -14.50 -4.67 13.42
N THR A 218 -14.01 -5.84 12.98
CA THR A 218 -13.36 -6.79 13.89
C THR A 218 -12.03 -6.24 14.41
N ALA A 219 -11.98 -5.95 15.72
CA ALA A 219 -10.73 -5.89 16.45
C ALA A 219 -10.04 -7.26 16.38
N PRO A 220 -8.70 -7.35 16.39
CA PRO A 220 -8.03 -8.64 16.43
C PRO A 220 -8.52 -9.40 17.66
N ALA A 221 -9.06 -10.61 17.46
CA ALA A 221 -9.24 -11.55 18.56
C ALA A 221 -7.86 -11.75 19.18
N ALA A 222 -7.76 -11.44 20.48
CA ALA A 222 -6.57 -11.77 21.25
C ALA A 222 -6.44 -13.29 21.27
N LEU A 223 -5.39 -13.80 20.64
CA LEU A 223 -4.83 -15.13 20.85
C LEU A 223 -3.33 -14.95 21.12
#